data_AF-A0A932ZP03-F1
#
_entry.id   AF-A0A932ZP03-F1
#
_cell.length_a   1.000
_cell.length_b   1.000
_cell.length_c   1.000
_cell.angle_alpha   90.00
_cell.angle_beta   90.00
_cell.angle_gamma   90.00
#
_symmetry.space_group_name_H-M   'P 1'
#
loop_
_entity.id
_entity.type
_entity.pdbx_description
1 polymer ?
#
loop_
_entity_poly.entity_id
_entity_poly.type
_entity_poly.pdbx_seq_one_letter_code
_entity_poly.pdbx_strand_id
1 'polypeptide(L)'
;LAYDHHDLDDGLKSGLLTEEQLMAVPGFRRSHEAVLARQPDLSDEGALRSSVVRSMIDGAVGDVLRESGSRLASHSPRSVDDVRGAPRRLVSFSEGAARERAGLQAFLQANLYGHYRVRRMQEKAKRFLEELFREYVAHPEQLPPSYHARIESVGVKQGVADYIAGMTDRYAQDEYRRLFLPFERV
;
A
#
# COMPACT_ATOMS: atom_id res chain seq x y z
N LEU A 1 8.22 -0.44 -4.23
CA LEU A 1 8.33 0.42 -5.42
C LEU A 1 6.98 1.03 -5.74
N ALA A 2 6.01 0.28 -6.27
CA ALA A 2 4.70 0.84 -6.63
C ALA A 2 3.96 1.54 -5.46
N TYR A 3 3.85 0.87 -4.31
CA TYR A 3 3.09 1.38 -3.15
C TYR A 3 3.52 2.79 -2.71
N ASP A 4 4.82 2.98 -2.44
CA ASP A 4 5.33 4.26 -1.90
C ASP A 4 5.11 5.44 -2.88
N HIS A 5 5.17 5.19 -4.20
CA HIS A 5 4.98 6.24 -5.21
C HIS A 5 3.51 6.52 -5.50
N HIS A 6 2.66 5.49 -5.51
CA HIS A 6 1.22 5.67 -5.63
C HIS A 6 0.65 6.43 -4.43
N ASP A 7 1.05 6.08 -3.22
CA ASP A 7 0.58 6.77 -2.02
C ASP A 7 1.04 8.22 -1.96
N LEU A 8 2.25 8.52 -2.46
CA LEU A 8 2.71 9.91 -2.63
C LEU A 8 1.83 10.67 -3.64
N ASP A 9 1.54 10.09 -4.81
CA ASP A 9 0.70 10.73 -5.84
C ASP A 9 -0.74 10.93 -5.35
N ASP A 10 -1.32 9.93 -4.68
CA ASP A 10 -2.66 10.03 -4.09
C ASP A 10 -2.70 11.02 -2.92
N GLY A 11 -1.63 11.07 -2.11
CA GLY A 11 -1.45 12.07 -1.05
C GLY A 11 -1.44 13.50 -1.60
N LEU A 12 -0.75 13.73 -2.72
CA LEU A 12 -0.76 15.02 -3.42
C LEU A 12 -2.13 15.33 -4.05
N LYS A 13 -2.73 14.39 -4.77
CA LYS A 13 -4.03 14.56 -5.43
C LYS A 13 -5.15 14.84 -4.43
N SER A 14 -5.11 14.23 -3.26
CA SER A 14 -6.11 14.42 -2.20
C SER A 14 -5.87 15.68 -1.35
N GLY A 15 -4.76 16.39 -1.58
CA GLY A 15 -4.35 17.56 -0.80
C GLY A 15 -3.94 17.23 0.64
N LEU A 16 -3.65 15.96 0.94
CA LEU A 16 -3.13 15.54 2.25
C LEU A 16 -1.63 15.82 2.40
N LEU A 17 -0.93 15.89 1.26
CA LEU A 17 0.45 16.31 1.17
C LEU A 17 0.53 17.54 0.25
N THR A 18 1.50 18.41 0.52
CA THR A 18 1.84 19.52 -0.38
C THR A 18 3.19 19.29 -1.04
N GLU A 19 3.39 19.91 -2.20
CA GLU A 19 4.68 19.88 -2.89
C GLU A 19 5.79 20.47 -2.00
N GLU A 20 5.51 21.57 -1.29
CA GLU A 20 6.44 22.20 -0.34
C GLU A 20 6.95 21.20 0.72
N GLN A 21 6.06 20.39 1.31
CA GLN A 21 6.46 19.35 2.26
C GLN A 21 7.36 18.29 1.58
N LEU A 22 7.02 17.89 0.36
CA LEU A 22 7.77 16.88 -0.39
C LEU A 22 9.12 17.39 -0.89
N MET A 23 9.30 18.71 -1.05
CA MET A 23 10.62 19.27 -1.34
C MET A 23 11.63 19.02 -0.22
N ALA A 24 11.21 18.67 1.00
CA ALA A 24 12.10 18.20 2.06
C ALA A 24 12.59 16.75 1.84
N VAL A 25 11.91 15.97 1.00
CA VAL A 25 12.29 14.59 0.66
C VAL A 25 13.33 14.61 -0.46
N PRO A 26 14.59 14.15 -0.22
CA PRO A 26 15.67 14.30 -1.20
C PRO A 26 15.36 13.67 -2.57
N GLY A 27 14.71 12.51 -2.58
CA GLY A 27 14.33 11.82 -3.82
C GLY A 27 13.34 12.63 -4.66
N PHE A 28 12.31 13.16 -4.01
CA PHE A 28 11.31 14.00 -4.67
C PHE A 28 11.95 15.27 -5.22
N ARG A 29 12.72 16.01 -4.39
CA ARG A 29 13.42 17.23 -4.81
C ARG A 29 14.27 17.01 -6.06
N ARG A 30 15.11 15.97 -6.07
CA ARG A 30 15.97 15.68 -7.23
C ARG A 30 15.18 15.34 -8.48
N SER A 31 14.11 14.54 -8.35
CA SER A 31 13.23 14.23 -9.48
C SER A 31 12.49 15.47 -9.98
N HIS A 32 12.09 16.37 -9.09
CA HIS A 32 11.47 17.65 -9.39
C HIS A 32 12.39 18.56 -10.19
N GLU A 33 13.59 18.82 -9.68
CA GLU A 33 14.63 19.60 -10.37
C GLU A 33 14.99 18.99 -11.74
N ALA A 34 15.10 17.66 -11.82
CA ALA A 34 15.43 16.97 -13.06
C ALA A 34 14.31 17.08 -14.12
N VAL A 35 13.04 17.16 -13.72
CA VAL A 35 11.92 17.37 -14.64
C VAL A 35 11.92 18.80 -15.15
N LEU A 36 12.03 19.80 -14.27
CA LEU A 36 12.08 21.21 -14.66
C LEU A 36 13.29 21.52 -15.55
N ALA A 37 14.44 20.92 -15.29
CA ALA A 37 15.60 21.09 -16.16
C ALA A 37 15.39 20.54 -17.58
N ARG A 38 14.59 19.47 -17.73
CA ARG A 38 14.26 18.89 -19.05
C ARG A 38 13.08 19.57 -19.73
N GLN A 39 12.17 20.15 -18.95
CA GLN A 39 10.95 20.79 -19.43
C GLN A 39 10.73 22.12 -18.68
N PRO A 40 11.50 23.18 -19.00
CA PRO A 40 11.43 24.44 -18.27
C PRO A 40 10.08 25.17 -18.41
N ASP A 41 9.39 24.96 -19.53
CA ASP A 41 8.11 25.60 -19.84
C ASP A 41 6.90 24.82 -19.30
N LEU A 42 7.12 23.76 -18.51
CA LEU A 42 6.04 22.94 -17.94
C LEU A 42 5.35 23.69 -16.79
N SER A 43 4.27 24.39 -17.13
CA SER A 43 3.50 25.22 -16.19
C SER A 43 2.26 24.52 -15.60
N ASP A 44 1.78 23.43 -16.21
CA ASP A 44 0.65 22.67 -15.67
C ASP A 44 1.07 21.84 -14.45
N GLU A 45 0.52 22.18 -13.28
CA GLU A 45 0.86 21.54 -12.00
C GLU A 45 0.56 20.03 -12.00
N GLY A 46 -0.53 19.61 -12.66
CA GLY A 46 -0.92 18.20 -12.75
C GLY A 46 0.07 17.37 -13.58
N ALA A 47 0.52 17.92 -14.70
CA ALA A 47 1.52 17.34 -15.58
C ALA A 47 2.92 17.35 -14.95
N LEU A 48 3.28 18.42 -14.23
CA LEU A 48 4.53 18.51 -13.46
C LEU A 48 4.55 17.40 -12.40
N ARG A 49 3.53 17.32 -11.54
CA ARG A 49 3.41 16.26 -10.53
C ARG A 49 3.56 14.87 -11.14
N SER A 50 2.79 14.58 -12.18
CA SER A 50 2.80 13.26 -12.82
C SER A 50 4.17 12.92 -13.41
N SER A 51 4.88 13.92 -13.95
CA SER A 51 6.23 13.77 -14.50
C SER A 51 7.26 13.53 -13.40
N VAL A 52 7.13 14.20 -12.25
CA VAL A 52 8.01 13.99 -11.09
C VAL A 52 7.83 12.60 -10.49
N VAL A 53 6.58 12.17 -10.27
CA VAL A 53 6.29 10.82 -9.77
C VAL A 53 6.84 9.76 -10.74
N ARG A 54 6.65 9.95 -12.05
CA ARG A 54 7.22 9.05 -13.07
C ARG A 54 8.74 9.03 -13.01
N SER A 55 9.39 10.19 -12.91
CA SER A 55 10.85 10.31 -12.77
C SER A 55 11.39 9.56 -11.54
N MET A 56 10.67 9.61 -10.41
CA MET A 56 11.02 8.83 -9.21
C MET A 56 10.88 7.32 -9.44
N ILE A 57 9.78 6.88 -10.06
CA ILE A 57 9.54 5.48 -10.41
C ILE A 57 10.65 4.97 -11.33
N ASP A 58 10.98 5.72 -12.38
CA ASP A 58 12.03 5.36 -13.35
C ASP A 58 13.38 5.22 -12.66
N GLY A 59 13.71 6.15 -11.75
CA GLY A 59 14.92 6.08 -10.94
C GLY A 59 14.97 4.83 -10.05
N ALA A 60 13.87 4.52 -9.35
CA ALA A 60 13.75 3.35 -8.49
C ALA A 60 13.83 2.03 -9.29
N VAL A 61 13.18 1.95 -10.45
CA VAL A 61 13.23 0.78 -11.34
C VAL A 61 14.64 0.59 -11.89
N GLY A 62 15.26 1.67 -12.38
CA GLY A 62 16.62 1.64 -12.91
C GLY A 62 17.65 1.21 -11.86
N ASP A 63 17.49 1.62 -10.60
CA ASP A 63 18.34 1.16 -9.50
C ASP A 63 18.20 -0.35 -9.25
N VAL A 64 16.96 -0.84 -9.06
CA VAL A 64 16.73 -2.28 -8.81
C VAL A 64 17.28 -3.13 -9.94
N LEU A 65 17.06 -2.73 -11.19
CA LEU A 65 17.56 -3.48 -12.35
C LEU A 65 19.09 -3.55 -12.36
N ARG A 66 19.78 -2.43 -12.13
CA ARG A 66 21.26 -2.41 -12.10
C ARG A 66 21.82 -3.20 -10.93
N GLU A 67 21.32 -2.96 -9.71
CA GLU A 67 21.81 -3.65 -8.52
C GLU A 67 21.54 -5.16 -8.61
N SER A 68 20.32 -5.54 -9.02
CA SER A 68 19.97 -6.95 -9.17
C SER A 68 20.80 -7.60 -10.29
N GLY A 69 21.02 -6.91 -11.41
CA GLY A 69 21.90 -7.39 -12.48
C GLY A 69 23.33 -7.63 -12.00
N SER A 70 23.89 -6.71 -11.21
CA SER A 70 25.22 -6.85 -10.60
C SER A 70 25.29 -8.05 -9.64
N ARG A 71 24.28 -8.23 -8.78
CA ARG A 71 24.21 -9.37 -7.86
C ARG A 71 24.08 -10.70 -8.58
N LEU A 72 23.24 -10.76 -9.61
CA LEU A 72 23.05 -11.95 -10.45
C LEU A 72 24.33 -12.31 -11.19
N ALA A 73 25.02 -11.34 -11.80
CA ALA A 73 26.31 -11.58 -12.45
C ALA A 73 27.35 -12.11 -11.46
N SER A 74 27.41 -11.54 -10.26
CA SER A 74 28.36 -11.93 -9.23
C SER A 74 28.08 -13.33 -8.65
N HIS A 75 26.81 -13.74 -8.52
CA HIS A 75 26.44 -15.06 -7.98
C HIS A 75 26.31 -16.14 -9.05
N SER A 76 26.04 -15.76 -10.30
CA SER A 76 25.88 -16.68 -11.44
C SER A 76 25.01 -17.92 -11.15
N PRO A 77 23.79 -17.78 -10.57
CA PRO A 77 22.93 -18.92 -10.29
C PRO A 77 22.51 -19.61 -11.60
N ARG A 78 22.50 -20.94 -11.61
CA ARG A 78 22.10 -21.77 -12.77
C ARG A 78 20.79 -22.52 -12.53
N SER A 79 20.29 -22.53 -11.30
CA SER A 79 19.04 -23.17 -10.91
C SER A 79 18.23 -22.30 -9.94
N VAL A 80 16.96 -22.65 -9.76
CA VAL A 80 16.11 -22.03 -8.73
C VAL A 80 16.65 -22.32 -7.32
N ASP A 81 17.27 -23.48 -7.13
CA ASP A 81 17.85 -23.85 -5.84
C ASP A 81 19.09 -23.01 -5.53
N ASP A 82 19.89 -22.64 -6.53
CA ASP A 82 21.00 -21.68 -6.34
C ASP A 82 20.49 -20.31 -5.90
N VAL A 83 19.35 -19.86 -6.45
CA VAL A 83 18.71 -18.60 -6.06
C VAL A 83 18.21 -18.66 -4.62
N ARG A 84 17.57 -19.78 -4.22
CA ARG A 84 17.08 -20.00 -2.85
C ARG A 84 18.23 -20.13 -1.84
N GLY A 85 19.33 -20.76 -2.24
CA GLY A 85 20.52 -20.97 -1.44
C GLY A 85 21.47 -19.78 -1.39
N ALA A 86 21.17 -18.68 -2.10
CA ALA A 86 22.04 -17.52 -2.13
C ALA A 86 22.18 -16.87 -0.73
N PRO A 87 23.39 -16.50 -0.28
CA PRO A 87 23.64 -15.85 1.01
C PRO A 87 22.95 -14.48 1.16
N ARG A 88 22.44 -13.90 0.07
CA ARG A 88 21.71 -12.63 0.07
C ARG A 88 20.66 -12.60 -1.02
N ARG A 89 19.65 -11.73 -0.86
CA ARG A 89 18.64 -11.47 -1.90
C ARG A 89 19.30 -10.97 -3.17
N LEU A 90 19.07 -11.68 -4.28
CA LEU A 90 19.60 -11.34 -5.60
C LEU A 90 18.83 -10.20 -6.28
N VAL A 91 17.53 -10.06 -5.97
CA VAL A 91 16.72 -8.91 -6.40
C VAL A 91 16.62 -7.91 -5.26
N SER A 92 17.17 -6.72 -5.45
CA SER A 92 17.23 -5.70 -4.40
C SER A 92 17.52 -4.32 -4.94
N PHE A 93 17.22 -3.31 -4.12
CA PHE A 93 17.75 -1.96 -4.29
C PHE A 93 19.22 -1.90 -3.86
N SER A 94 19.95 -0.95 -4.42
CA SER A 94 21.26 -0.55 -3.88
C SER A 94 21.09 0.01 -2.46
N GLU A 95 22.17 0.04 -1.68
CA GLU A 95 22.13 0.63 -0.34
C GLU A 95 21.74 2.11 -0.35
N GLY A 96 22.11 2.84 -1.41
CA GLY A 96 21.72 4.24 -1.60
C GLY A 96 20.21 4.37 -1.79
N ALA A 97 19.65 3.66 -2.76
CA ALA A 97 18.22 3.70 -3.04
C ALA A 97 17.37 3.12 -1.90
N ALA A 98 17.87 2.10 -1.19
CA ALA A 98 17.20 1.58 -0.01
C ALA A 98 17.08 2.62 1.12
N ARG A 99 18.14 3.40 1.38
CA ARG A 99 18.11 4.50 2.35
C ARG A 99 17.15 5.61 1.94
N GLU A 100 17.17 5.99 0.68
CA GLU A 100 16.26 6.99 0.15
C GLU A 100 14.80 6.56 0.25
N ARG A 101 14.51 5.31 -0.13
CA ARG A 101 13.19 4.71 0.03
C ARG A 101 12.75 4.73 1.49
N ALA A 102 13.62 4.36 2.42
CA ALA A 102 13.30 4.41 3.85
C ALA A 102 12.98 5.84 4.31
N GLY A 103 13.69 6.85 3.80
CA GLY A 103 13.38 8.26 4.05
C GLY A 103 12.00 8.68 3.53
N LEU A 104 11.65 8.29 2.30
CA LEU A 104 10.31 8.52 1.74
C LEU A 104 9.22 7.83 2.59
N GLN A 105 9.44 6.57 2.98
CA GLN A 105 8.49 5.84 3.82
C GLN A 105 8.30 6.49 5.19
N ALA A 106 9.37 6.95 5.83
CA ALA A 106 9.29 7.67 7.09
C ALA A 106 8.48 8.98 6.94
N PHE A 107 8.68 9.70 5.85
CA PHE A 107 7.90 10.90 5.52
C PHE A 107 6.41 10.58 5.33
N LEU A 108 6.07 9.56 4.53
CA LEU A 108 4.67 9.15 4.31
C LEU A 108 4.00 8.67 5.60
N GLN A 109 4.74 7.95 6.45
CA GLN A 109 4.25 7.53 7.76
C GLN A 109 3.88 8.70 8.66
N ALA A 110 4.73 9.72 8.71
CA ALA A 110 4.50 10.89 9.54
C ALA A 110 3.37 11.78 8.99
N ASN A 111 3.35 12.03 7.68
CA ASN A 111 2.54 13.09 7.09
C ASN A 111 1.26 12.59 6.39
N LEU A 112 1.28 11.39 5.81
CA LEU A 112 0.14 10.82 5.10
C LEU A 112 -0.66 9.87 6.01
N TYR A 113 -0.06 8.75 6.45
CA TYR A 113 -0.77 7.78 7.29
C TYR A 113 -1.06 8.31 8.70
N GLY A 114 -0.22 9.23 9.19
CA GLY A 114 -0.42 9.96 10.43
C GLY A 114 -1.51 11.04 10.36
N HIS A 115 -1.97 11.41 9.16
CA HIS A 115 -2.91 12.51 8.97
C HIS A 115 -4.24 12.25 9.68
N TYR A 116 -4.79 13.26 10.36
CA TYR A 116 -5.98 13.10 11.22
C TYR A 116 -7.20 12.54 10.47
N ARG A 117 -7.38 12.90 9.19
CA ARG A 117 -8.45 12.38 8.32
C ARG A 117 -8.30 10.88 8.07
N VAL A 118 -7.07 10.42 7.80
CA VAL A 118 -6.75 9.00 7.57
C VAL A 118 -6.94 8.22 8.85
N ARG A 119 -6.37 8.69 9.97
CA ARG A 119 -6.57 8.08 11.30
C ARG A 119 -8.04 7.99 11.69
N ARG A 120 -8.83 9.05 11.48
CA ARG A 120 -10.27 9.03 11.76
C ARG A 120 -10.98 7.94 10.96
N MET A 121 -10.61 7.73 9.69
CA MET A 121 -11.20 6.67 8.89
C MET A 121 -10.77 5.28 9.37
N GLN A 122 -9.49 5.09 9.71
CA GLN A 122 -8.99 3.85 10.28
C GLN A 122 -9.74 3.45 11.57
N GLU A 123 -9.95 4.39 12.50
CA GLU A 123 -10.70 4.13 13.73
C GLU A 123 -12.17 3.79 13.46
N LYS A 124 -12.81 4.42 12.47
CA LYS A 124 -14.15 4.05 12.04
C LYS A 124 -14.19 2.63 11.48
N ALA A 125 -13.23 2.28 10.63
CA ALA A 125 -13.14 0.97 10.01
C ALA A 125 -12.94 -0.14 11.04
N LYS A 126 -12.00 0.07 11.97
CA LYS A 126 -11.73 -0.84 13.07
C LYS A 126 -12.99 -1.16 13.88
N ARG A 127 -13.77 -0.15 14.25
CA ARG A 127 -14.99 -0.35 15.06
C ARG A 127 -16.00 -1.27 14.37
N PHE A 128 -16.37 -0.96 13.12
CA PHE A 128 -17.40 -1.76 12.45
C PHE A 128 -16.90 -3.18 12.13
N LEU A 129 -15.61 -3.36 11.82
CA LEU A 129 -15.04 -4.69 11.61
C LEU A 129 -14.99 -5.52 12.90
N GLU A 130 -14.67 -4.90 14.04
CA GLU A 130 -14.72 -5.57 15.35
C GLU A 130 -16.14 -5.99 15.70
N GLU A 131 -17.13 -5.13 15.44
CA GLU A 131 -18.54 -5.43 15.69
C GLU A 131 -19.05 -6.56 14.79
N LEU A 132 -18.79 -6.51 13.47
CA LEU A 132 -19.09 -7.61 12.54
C LEU A 132 -18.47 -8.93 13.02
N PHE A 133 -17.20 -8.91 13.38
CA PHE A 133 -16.49 -10.11 13.82
C PHE A 133 -17.10 -10.68 15.09
N ARG A 134 -17.40 -9.84 16.09
CA ARG A 134 -18.00 -10.29 17.35
C ARG A 134 -19.39 -10.89 17.12
N GLU A 135 -20.21 -10.25 16.30
CA GLU A 135 -21.57 -10.70 16.02
C GLU A 135 -21.58 -12.06 15.33
N TYR A 136 -20.84 -12.22 14.23
CA TYR A 136 -20.79 -13.51 13.53
C TYR A 136 -20.09 -14.63 14.32
N VAL A 137 -19.18 -14.30 15.25
CA VAL A 137 -18.61 -15.32 16.14
C VAL A 137 -19.62 -15.76 17.19
N ALA A 138 -20.45 -14.85 17.70
CA ALA A 138 -21.51 -15.17 18.66
C ALA A 138 -22.69 -15.91 18.00
N HIS A 139 -23.00 -15.54 16.75
CA HIS A 139 -24.16 -15.99 15.99
C HIS A 139 -23.76 -16.44 14.57
N PRO A 140 -22.98 -17.52 14.43
CA PRO A 140 -22.49 -17.99 13.13
C PRO A 140 -23.59 -18.40 12.16
N GLU A 141 -24.80 -18.70 12.63
CA GLU A 141 -25.98 -18.98 11.83
C GLU A 141 -26.45 -17.81 10.95
N GLN A 142 -26.01 -16.58 11.26
CA GLN A 142 -26.29 -15.40 10.45
C GLN A 142 -25.39 -15.29 9.20
N LEU A 143 -24.36 -16.13 9.10
CA LEU A 143 -23.48 -16.14 7.93
C LEU A 143 -24.15 -16.79 6.71
N PRO A 144 -23.67 -16.47 5.50
CA PRO A 144 -24.09 -17.20 4.31
C PRO A 144 -23.82 -18.71 4.46
N PRO A 145 -24.75 -19.59 4.05
CA PRO A 145 -24.60 -21.04 4.23
C PRO A 145 -23.32 -21.63 3.62
N SER A 146 -22.76 -20.99 2.59
CA SER A 146 -21.49 -21.39 1.98
C SER A 146 -20.29 -21.35 2.93
N TYR A 147 -20.37 -20.59 4.02
CA TYR A 147 -19.31 -20.48 5.04
C TYR A 147 -19.47 -21.47 6.20
N HIS A 148 -20.61 -22.17 6.32
CA HIS A 148 -20.80 -23.14 7.40
C HIS A 148 -19.82 -24.32 7.31
N ALA A 149 -19.65 -24.89 6.11
CA ALA A 149 -18.67 -25.96 5.88
C ALA A 149 -17.23 -25.48 6.14
N ARG A 150 -16.93 -24.20 5.85
CA ARG A 150 -15.63 -23.60 6.17
C ARG A 150 -15.44 -23.53 7.67
N ILE A 151 -16.42 -23.02 8.41
CA ILE A 151 -16.41 -22.95 9.89
C ILE A 151 -16.21 -24.33 10.52
N GLU A 152 -16.85 -25.37 10.00
CA GLU A 152 -16.64 -26.74 10.49
C GLU A 152 -15.18 -27.20 10.32
N SER A 153 -14.53 -26.80 9.22
CA SER A 153 -13.14 -27.20 8.92
C SER A 153 -12.06 -26.39 9.63
N VAL A 154 -12.23 -25.07 9.79
CA VAL A 154 -11.19 -24.17 10.35
C VAL A 154 -11.55 -23.56 11.71
N GLY A 155 -12.78 -23.80 12.19
CA GLY A 155 -13.34 -23.21 13.40
C GLY A 155 -13.99 -21.84 13.15
N VAL A 156 -14.92 -21.47 14.04
CA VAL A 156 -15.76 -20.26 13.91
C VAL A 156 -14.95 -18.98 13.73
N LYS A 157 -13.92 -18.75 14.56
CA LYS A 157 -13.13 -17.51 14.50
C LYS A 157 -12.41 -17.35 13.17
N GLN A 158 -11.80 -18.41 12.65
CA GLN A 158 -11.10 -18.35 11.37
C GLN A 158 -12.08 -18.27 10.21
N GLY A 159 -13.19 -19.01 10.25
CA GLY A 159 -14.22 -18.95 9.21
C GLY A 159 -14.86 -17.55 9.08
N VAL A 160 -15.14 -16.90 10.21
CA VAL A 160 -15.61 -15.51 10.25
C VAL A 160 -14.55 -14.53 9.75
N ALA A 161 -13.28 -14.71 10.16
CA ALA A 161 -12.19 -13.88 9.67
C ALA A 161 -12.02 -13.99 8.15
N ASP A 162 -12.09 -15.21 7.60
CA ASP A 162 -12.03 -15.47 6.17
C ASP A 162 -13.20 -14.80 5.43
N TYR A 163 -14.43 -14.87 5.99
CA TYR A 163 -15.60 -14.20 5.42
C TYR A 163 -15.44 -12.68 5.36
N ILE A 164 -15.08 -12.06 6.48
CA ILE A 164 -14.89 -10.61 6.58
C ILE A 164 -13.73 -10.15 5.68
N ALA A 165 -12.62 -10.89 5.63
CA ALA A 165 -11.48 -10.58 4.78
C ALA A 165 -11.80 -10.70 3.28
N GLY A 166 -12.81 -11.49 2.90
CA GLY A 166 -13.30 -11.60 1.53
C GLY A 166 -14.22 -10.46 1.08
N MET A 167 -14.63 -9.56 1.98
CA MET A 167 -15.51 -8.45 1.67
C MET A 167 -14.76 -7.30 0.99
N THR A 168 -15.44 -6.59 0.09
CA THR A 168 -15.02 -5.25 -0.33
C THR A 168 -15.44 -4.22 0.71
N ASP A 169 -14.78 -3.06 0.76
CA ASP A 169 -15.14 -1.96 1.69
C ASP A 169 -16.63 -1.60 1.64
N ARG A 170 -17.19 -1.51 0.42
CA ARG A 170 -18.61 -1.20 0.21
C ARG A 170 -19.49 -2.31 0.77
N TYR A 171 -19.15 -3.57 0.45
CA TYR A 171 -19.90 -4.72 0.95
C TYR A 171 -19.85 -4.78 2.48
N ALA A 172 -18.68 -4.61 3.10
CA ALA A 172 -18.55 -4.66 4.55
C ALA A 172 -19.36 -3.54 5.24
N GLN A 173 -19.42 -2.36 4.63
CA GLN A 173 -20.27 -1.28 5.13
C GLN A 173 -21.76 -1.59 4.99
N ASP A 174 -22.19 -2.15 3.86
CA ASP A 174 -23.58 -2.55 3.64
C ASP A 174 -23.98 -3.72 4.54
N GLU A 175 -23.08 -4.67 4.75
CA GLU A 175 -23.27 -5.81 5.65
C GLU A 175 -23.41 -5.33 7.11
N TYR A 176 -22.55 -4.40 7.53
CA TYR A 176 -22.69 -3.76 8.84
C TYR A 176 -24.04 -3.06 9.02
N ARG A 177 -24.53 -2.37 7.97
CA ARG A 177 -25.86 -1.76 8.00
C ARG A 177 -26.95 -2.81 8.15
N ARG A 178 -26.93 -3.88 7.36
CA ARG A 178 -27.92 -4.97 7.42
C ARG A 178 -27.94 -5.67 8.77
N LEU A 179 -26.77 -5.89 9.35
CA LEU A 179 -26.63 -6.66 10.58
C LEU A 179 -27.07 -5.86 11.82
N PHE A 180 -26.82 -4.56 11.84
CA PHE A 180 -27.05 -3.72 13.04
C PHE A 180 -28.20 -2.70 12.91
N LEU A 181 -28.68 -2.38 11.71
CA LEU A 181 -29.78 -1.42 11.52
C LEU A 181 -31.11 -2.16 11.24
N PRO A 182 -32.11 -2.07 12.15
CA PRO A 182 -33.32 -2.91 12.10
C PRO A 182 -34.19 -2.80 10.85
N PHE A 183 -34.06 -1.71 10.10
CA PHE A 183 -34.90 -1.43 8.94
C PHE A 183 -34.14 -1.53 7.62
N GLU A 184 -32.89 -1.99 7.66
CA GLU A 184 -32.14 -2.25 6.44
C GLU A 184 -32.53 -3.57 5.81
N ARG A 185 -32.62 -3.57 4.48
CA ARG A 185 -33.03 -4.75 3.72
C ARG A 185 -31.86 -5.73 3.61
N VAL A 186 -32.10 -6.94 4.11
CA VAL A 186 -31.26 -8.13 3.89
C VAL A 186 -31.51 -8.69 2.50
#